data_AF-A0A3N0ZPQ7-F1
#
_entry.id   AF-A0A3N0ZPQ7-F1
#
_cell.length_a   1.000
_cell.length_b   1.000
_cell.length_c   1.000
_cell.angle_alpha   90.00
_cell.angle_beta   90.00
_cell.angle_gamma   90.00
#
_symmetry.space_group_name_H-M   'P 1'
#
loop_
_entity.id
_entity.type
_entity.pdbx_description
1 polymer ?
#
loop_
_entity_poly.entity_id
_entity_poly.type
_entity_poly.pdbx_seq_one_letter_code
_entity_poly.pdbx_strand_id
1 'polypeptide(L)'
;MKYNNCREEELKHKVAKDYFGKFDCTKIIGNVDFCVSVPSSNKDIAEQHSLLWAEAKRGSSDIYKSIVQLILTIGRERTFDRYLPPPYLGAFDGEKIAFLPYNEIQEVFYINDFNWNVAPSDHQTREFSLLYDKVKSIIEQKTLL
;
A
#
# COMPACT_ATOMS: atom_id res chain seq x y z
N MET A 1 -0.32 13.18 -11.91
CA MET A 1 -1.44 12.35 -12.42
C MET A 1 -2.58 13.27 -12.81
N LYS A 2 -3.58 12.78 -13.55
CA LYS A 2 -4.62 13.64 -14.15
C LYS A 2 -5.94 13.63 -13.35
N TYR A 3 -5.94 13.15 -12.12
CA TYR A 3 -7.17 12.80 -11.41
C TYR A 3 -7.55 13.83 -10.34
N ASN A 4 -7.82 15.06 -10.79
CA ASN A 4 -8.25 16.12 -9.88
C ASN A 4 -9.69 15.89 -9.40
N ASN A 5 -9.89 16.02 -8.09
CA ASN A 5 -11.20 16.03 -7.43
C ASN A 5 -12.10 14.77 -7.65
N CYS A 6 -11.51 13.63 -8.00
CA CYS A 6 -12.23 12.37 -8.10
C CYS A 6 -12.53 11.78 -6.71
N ARG A 7 -13.56 10.92 -6.60
CA ARG A 7 -13.77 10.11 -5.39
C ARG A 7 -12.68 9.04 -5.29
N GLU A 8 -12.36 8.57 -4.09
CA GLU A 8 -11.31 7.57 -3.90
C GLU A 8 -11.57 6.26 -4.67
N GLU A 9 -12.80 5.76 -4.65
CA GLU A 9 -13.21 4.60 -5.46
C GLU A 9 -13.09 4.85 -6.97
N GLU A 10 -13.41 6.06 -7.42
CA GLU A 10 -13.22 6.45 -8.82
C GLU A 10 -11.73 6.52 -9.19
N LEU A 11 -10.89 7.00 -8.27
CA LEU A 11 -9.44 7.04 -8.42
C LEU A 11 -8.87 5.63 -8.57
N LYS A 12 -9.27 4.69 -7.70
CA LYS A 12 -8.84 3.28 -7.75
C LYS A 12 -9.13 2.67 -9.14
N HIS A 13 -10.34 2.86 -9.66
CA HIS A 13 -10.71 2.38 -11.00
C HIS A 13 -9.90 3.04 -12.13
N LYS A 14 -9.67 4.35 -12.06
CA LYS A 14 -8.88 5.07 -13.07
C LYS A 14 -7.43 4.64 -13.05
N VAL A 15 -6.83 4.50 -11.86
CA VAL A 15 -5.45 4.03 -11.70
C VAL A 15 -5.30 2.59 -12.21
N ALA A 16 -6.25 1.70 -11.87
CA ALA A 16 -6.30 0.35 -12.41
C ALA A 16 -6.29 0.35 -13.94
N LYS A 17 -7.16 1.14 -14.57
CA LYS A 17 -7.29 1.20 -16.02
C LYS A 17 -6.05 1.79 -16.69
N ASP A 18 -5.57 2.94 -16.20
CA ASP A 18 -4.59 3.76 -16.91
C ASP A 18 -3.15 3.27 -16.69
N TYR A 19 -2.83 2.71 -15.52
CA TYR A 19 -1.47 2.24 -15.19
C TYR A 19 -1.35 0.73 -15.14
N PHE A 20 -2.42 0.02 -14.76
CA PHE A 20 -2.39 -1.41 -14.51
C PHE A 20 -3.35 -2.22 -15.38
N GLY A 21 -3.78 -1.69 -16.54
CA GLY A 21 -4.82 -2.31 -17.37
C GLY A 21 -4.48 -3.69 -17.95
N LYS A 22 -3.22 -4.14 -17.82
CA LYS A 22 -2.77 -5.49 -18.18
C LYS A 22 -2.73 -6.45 -16.99
N PHE A 23 -3.10 -6.00 -15.80
CA PHE A 23 -3.07 -6.74 -14.54
C PHE A 23 -4.48 -6.91 -13.97
N ASP A 24 -4.65 -7.85 -13.06
CA ASP A 24 -5.90 -7.99 -12.31
C ASP A 24 -5.85 -7.09 -11.06
N CYS A 25 -6.72 -6.06 -11.05
CA CYS A 25 -6.88 -5.12 -9.94
C CYS A 25 -8.19 -5.31 -9.15
N THR A 26 -8.89 -6.44 -9.34
CA THR A 26 -10.21 -6.70 -8.73
C THR A 26 -10.13 -7.44 -7.40
N LYS A 27 -8.94 -7.90 -7.01
CA LYS A 27 -8.74 -8.68 -5.79
C LYS A 27 -8.82 -7.82 -4.54
N ILE A 28 -9.54 -8.33 -3.55
CA ILE A 28 -9.67 -7.73 -2.23
C ILE A 28 -8.74 -8.48 -1.27
N ILE A 29 -7.82 -7.75 -0.62
CA ILE A 29 -6.82 -8.31 0.29
C ILE A 29 -7.01 -7.68 1.67
N GLY A 30 -7.72 -8.36 2.58
CA GLY A 30 -8.10 -7.77 3.86
C GLY A 30 -8.76 -6.41 3.67
N ASN A 31 -8.32 -5.41 4.44
CA ASN A 31 -8.72 -4.00 4.27
C ASN A 31 -7.72 -3.16 3.47
N VAL A 32 -6.88 -3.76 2.64
CA VAL A 32 -6.05 -3.01 1.67
C VAL A 32 -6.95 -2.39 0.61
N ASP A 33 -6.74 -1.11 0.34
CA ASP A 33 -7.53 -0.32 -0.61
C ASP A 33 -7.42 -0.79 -2.07
N PHE A 34 -6.23 -1.23 -2.46
CA PHE A 34 -5.92 -1.57 -3.85
C PHE A 34 -4.88 -2.68 -3.95
N CYS A 35 -5.17 -3.68 -4.78
CA CYS A 35 -4.25 -4.79 -5.07
C CYS A 35 -4.02 -4.88 -6.58
N VAL A 36 -2.77 -5.04 -7.01
CA VAL A 36 -2.41 -5.41 -8.38
C VAL A 36 -1.88 -6.83 -8.35
N SER A 37 -2.39 -7.70 -9.22
CA SER A 37 -1.97 -9.10 -9.30
C SER A 37 -1.77 -9.55 -10.73
N VAL A 38 -0.98 -10.62 -10.91
CA VAL A 38 -0.76 -11.22 -12.24
C VAL A 38 -2.11 -11.74 -12.77
N PRO A 39 -2.51 -11.41 -14.02
CA PRO A 39 -3.67 -12.02 -14.64
C PRO A 39 -3.42 -13.52 -14.77
N SER A 40 -4.35 -14.34 -14.28
CA SER A 40 -4.25 -15.78 -14.46
C SER A 40 -5.52 -16.33 -15.08
N SER A 41 -5.36 -17.24 -16.03
CA SER A 41 -6.42 -18.13 -16.50
C SER A 41 -6.66 -19.31 -15.54
N ASN A 42 -5.75 -19.54 -14.58
CA ASN A 42 -5.78 -20.64 -13.64
C ASN A 42 -5.84 -20.10 -12.19
N LYS A 43 -6.97 -20.31 -11.50
CA LYS A 43 -7.27 -19.66 -10.21
C LYS A 43 -6.22 -19.96 -9.13
N ASP A 44 -5.65 -21.16 -9.13
CA ASP A 44 -4.66 -21.59 -8.13
C ASP A 44 -3.32 -20.82 -8.21
N ILE A 45 -2.90 -20.38 -9.40
CA ILE A 45 -1.69 -19.55 -9.60
C ILE A 45 -2.00 -18.07 -9.36
N ALA A 46 -3.24 -17.67 -9.67
CA ALA A 46 -3.69 -16.29 -9.50
C ALA A 46 -3.60 -15.87 -8.03
N GLU A 47 -4.11 -16.71 -7.12
CA GLU A 47 -4.16 -16.43 -5.68
C GLU A 47 -2.78 -16.15 -5.07
N GLN A 48 -1.69 -16.57 -5.72
CA GLN A 48 -0.36 -16.53 -5.12
C GLN A 48 0.51 -15.32 -5.46
N HIS A 49 0.17 -14.46 -6.43
CA HIS A 49 1.10 -13.41 -6.85
C HIS A 49 0.45 -12.02 -6.91
N SER A 50 0.24 -11.42 -5.72
CA SER A 50 0.10 -9.97 -5.61
C SER A 50 1.44 -9.32 -6.00
N LEU A 51 1.37 -8.27 -6.82
CA LEU A 51 2.51 -7.45 -7.24
C LEU A 51 2.61 -6.15 -6.44
N LEU A 52 1.45 -5.60 -6.05
CA LEU A 52 1.34 -4.37 -5.29
C LEU A 52 0.16 -4.45 -4.33
N TRP A 53 0.37 -4.06 -3.09
CA TRP A 53 -0.69 -3.61 -2.18
C TRP A 53 -0.53 -2.11 -1.97
N ALA A 54 -1.61 -1.35 -2.08
CA ALA A 54 -1.55 0.10 -2.00
C ALA A 54 -2.72 0.72 -1.22
N GLU A 55 -2.42 1.83 -0.55
CA GLU A 55 -3.42 2.77 0.00
C GLU A 55 -3.81 3.78 -1.09
N ALA A 56 -5.10 4.08 -1.24
CA ALA A 56 -5.56 5.12 -2.14
C ALA A 56 -6.00 6.35 -1.34
N LYS A 57 -5.70 7.56 -1.81
CA LYS A 57 -6.25 8.79 -1.21
C LYS A 57 -6.81 9.72 -2.26
N ARG A 58 -7.97 10.30 -1.97
CA ARG A 58 -8.54 11.38 -2.77
C ARG A 58 -7.66 12.64 -2.74
N GLY A 59 -7.56 13.32 -3.88
CA GLY A 59 -6.93 14.63 -3.98
C GLY A 59 -5.39 14.54 -3.93
N SER A 60 -4.74 15.55 -3.38
CA SER A 60 -3.30 15.51 -3.07
C SER A 60 -3.14 15.13 -1.61
N SER A 61 -2.29 14.14 -1.31
CA SER A 61 -2.01 13.69 0.05
C SER A 61 -0.51 13.66 0.35
N ASP A 62 -0.21 13.55 1.66
CA ASP A 62 1.11 13.16 2.12
C ASP A 62 1.27 11.65 1.88
N ILE A 63 1.98 11.31 0.80
CA ILE A 63 2.10 9.93 0.33
C ILE A 63 2.79 9.02 1.35
N TYR A 64 3.68 9.57 2.18
CA TYR A 64 4.34 8.82 3.25
C TYR A 64 3.32 8.40 4.31
N LYS A 65 2.39 9.29 4.69
CA LYS A 65 1.30 8.95 5.63
C LYS A 65 0.40 7.85 5.09
N SER A 66 0.09 7.88 3.79
CA SER A 66 -0.71 6.85 3.14
C SER A 66 -0.01 5.48 3.15
N ILE A 67 1.31 5.43 2.92
CA ILE A 67 2.07 4.17 3.04
C ILE A 67 2.12 3.69 4.49
N VAL A 68 2.27 4.59 5.47
CA VAL A 68 2.20 4.23 6.90
C VAL A 68 0.84 3.65 7.26
N GLN A 69 -0.26 4.24 6.75
CA GLN A 69 -1.61 3.71 6.91
C GLN A 69 -1.72 2.28 6.40
N LEU A 70 -1.20 1.99 5.21
CA LEU A 70 -1.15 0.64 4.66
C LEU A 70 -0.39 -0.33 5.56
N ILE A 71 0.80 0.06 6.04
CA ILE A 71 1.63 -0.79 6.91
C ILE A 71 0.90 -1.10 8.22
N LEU A 72 0.28 -0.09 8.84
CA LEU A 72 -0.51 -0.27 10.06
C LEU A 72 -1.70 -1.20 9.81
N THR A 73 -2.42 -1.05 8.69
CA THR A 73 -3.52 -1.94 8.29
C THR A 73 -3.04 -3.38 8.13
N ILE A 74 -1.94 -3.61 7.40
CA ILE A 74 -1.35 -4.95 7.17
C ILE A 74 -0.96 -5.61 8.50
N GLY A 75 -0.27 -4.88 9.39
CA GLY A 75 0.21 -5.44 10.65
C GLY A 75 -0.91 -5.70 11.65
N ARG A 76 -1.91 -4.81 11.72
CA ARG A 76 -3.10 -5.00 12.55
C ARG A 76 -3.91 -6.23 12.15
N GLU A 77 -4.07 -6.45 10.84
CA GLU A 77 -4.85 -7.58 10.31
C GLU A 77 -4.03 -8.85 10.13
N ARG A 78 -2.72 -8.77 10.34
CA ARG A 78 -1.75 -9.83 10.05
C ARG A 78 -1.96 -10.40 8.65
N THR A 79 -2.14 -9.52 7.66
CA THR A 79 -2.47 -9.88 6.28
C THR A 79 -1.45 -10.85 5.69
N PHE A 80 -0.18 -10.72 6.09
CA PHE A 80 0.92 -11.59 5.67
C PHE A 80 0.82 -13.05 6.16
N ASP A 81 -0.01 -13.35 7.17
CA ASP A 81 -0.27 -14.74 7.60
C ASP A 81 -1.27 -15.45 6.67
N ARG A 82 -2.06 -14.69 5.90
CA ARG A 82 -3.15 -15.21 5.04
C ARG A 82 -2.85 -15.09 3.56
N TYR A 83 -2.03 -14.12 3.18
CA TYR A 83 -1.71 -13.79 1.79
C TYR A 83 -0.20 -13.67 1.63
N LEU A 84 0.33 -14.17 0.51
CA LEU A 84 1.74 -13.96 0.19
C LEU A 84 2.00 -12.46 0.03
N PRO A 85 2.97 -11.87 0.77
CA PRO A 85 3.30 -10.47 0.63
C PRO A 85 3.73 -10.12 -0.81
N PRO A 86 3.32 -8.95 -1.32
CA PRO A 86 3.73 -8.50 -2.63
C PRO A 86 5.20 -8.04 -2.60
N PRO A 87 5.88 -7.96 -3.75
CA PRO A 87 7.19 -7.33 -3.83
C PRO A 87 7.16 -5.84 -3.48
N TYR A 88 6.03 -5.16 -3.66
CA TYR A 88 5.87 -3.74 -3.37
C TYR A 88 4.65 -3.45 -2.50
N LEU A 89 4.85 -2.59 -1.52
CA LEU A 89 3.79 -1.76 -0.95
C LEU A 89 3.76 -0.43 -1.70
N GLY A 90 2.67 0.32 -1.57
CA GLY A 90 2.60 1.64 -2.17
C GLY A 90 1.47 2.49 -1.65
N ALA A 91 1.38 3.68 -2.20
CA ALA A 91 0.21 4.52 -2.07
C ALA A 91 0.06 5.36 -3.31
N PHE A 92 -1.16 5.83 -3.55
CA PHE A 92 -1.40 6.76 -4.63
C PHE A 92 -2.51 7.75 -4.32
N ASP A 93 -2.39 8.90 -4.96
CA ASP A 93 -3.36 9.97 -4.89
C ASP A 93 -3.68 10.51 -6.30
N GLY A 94 -4.39 11.63 -6.38
CA GLY A 94 -4.76 12.25 -7.66
C GLY A 94 -3.58 12.79 -8.47
N GLU A 95 -2.38 12.86 -7.88
CA GLU A 95 -1.17 13.49 -8.41
C GLU A 95 0.01 12.52 -8.61
N LYS A 96 0.14 11.46 -7.80
CA LYS A 96 1.32 10.58 -7.80
C LYS A 96 0.98 9.16 -7.32
N ILE A 97 1.82 8.19 -7.73
CA ILE A 97 1.94 6.87 -7.11
C ILE A 97 3.35 6.78 -6.52
N ALA A 98 3.48 6.25 -5.31
CA ALA A 98 4.75 5.87 -4.71
C ALA A 98 4.80 4.37 -4.45
N PHE A 99 6.00 3.80 -4.59
CA PHE A 99 6.28 2.38 -4.35
C PHE A 99 7.34 2.25 -3.26
N LEU A 100 7.12 1.30 -2.36
CA LEU A 100 8.04 0.91 -1.29
C LEU A 100 8.32 -0.59 -1.42
N PRO A 101 9.56 -1.01 -1.68
CA PRO A 101 9.91 -2.43 -1.70
C PRO A 101 9.56 -3.09 -0.36
N TYR A 102 8.82 -4.20 -0.38
CA TYR A 102 8.34 -4.85 0.84
C TYR A 102 9.50 -5.32 1.73
N ASN A 103 10.58 -5.81 1.12
CA ASN A 103 11.76 -6.30 1.82
C ASN A 103 12.47 -5.23 2.69
N GLU A 104 12.34 -3.95 2.35
CA GLU A 104 12.94 -2.81 3.09
C GLU A 104 12.15 -2.46 4.35
N ILE A 105 10.90 -2.91 4.44
CA ILE A 105 9.99 -2.58 5.54
C ILE A 105 9.54 -3.81 6.32
N GLN A 106 9.63 -5.02 5.76
CA GLN A 106 9.09 -6.26 6.35
C GLN A 106 9.49 -6.51 7.82
N GLU A 107 10.69 -6.08 8.22
CA GLU A 107 11.18 -6.25 9.59
C GLU A 107 10.30 -5.57 10.64
N VAL A 108 9.57 -4.50 10.26
CA VAL A 108 8.70 -3.77 11.21
C VAL A 108 7.58 -4.66 11.73
N PHE A 109 7.11 -5.62 10.93
CA PHE A 109 6.03 -6.56 11.29
C PHE A 109 6.43 -7.53 12.40
N TYR A 110 7.72 -7.61 12.74
CA TYR A 110 8.27 -8.51 13.75
C TYR A 110 8.81 -7.78 14.98
N ILE A 111 8.55 -6.47 15.12
CA ILE A 111 8.91 -5.70 16.32
C ILE A 111 8.00 -6.13 17.48
N ASN A 112 8.59 -6.65 18.55
CA ASN A 112 7.86 -7.18 19.71
C ASN A 112 7.05 -6.12 20.49
N ASP A 113 7.57 -4.90 20.59
CA ASP A 113 6.98 -3.79 21.36
C ASP A 113 6.34 -2.74 20.44
N PHE A 114 5.53 -3.21 19.50
CA PHE A 114 4.79 -2.35 18.56
C PHE A 114 3.29 -2.54 18.74
N ASN A 115 2.56 -1.46 19.04
CA ASN A 115 1.11 -1.52 19.23
C ASN A 115 0.37 -1.46 17.89
N TRP A 116 0.06 -2.63 17.31
CA TRP A 116 -0.71 -2.74 16.07
C TRP A 116 -2.18 -2.32 16.16
N ASN A 117 -2.70 -2.04 17.36
CA ASN A 117 -4.11 -1.66 17.53
C ASN A 117 -4.37 -0.15 17.38
N VAL A 118 -3.32 0.65 17.13
CA VAL A 118 -3.51 2.07 16.81
C VAL A 118 -4.33 2.25 15.53
N ALA A 119 -5.15 3.31 15.49
CA ALA A 119 -5.90 3.61 14.27
C ALA A 119 -4.90 4.03 13.17
N PRO A 120 -4.94 3.45 11.95
CA PRO A 120 -4.03 3.85 10.87
C PRO A 120 -4.09 5.34 10.55
N SER A 121 -5.25 5.98 10.74
CA SER A 121 -5.47 7.41 10.55
C SER A 121 -5.02 8.30 11.72
N ASP A 122 -4.57 7.73 12.84
CA ASP A 122 -4.08 8.51 13.98
C ASP A 122 -2.58 8.79 13.84
N HIS A 123 -2.29 9.99 13.35
CA HIS A 123 -0.94 10.44 13.06
C HIS A 123 -0.15 10.92 14.29
N GLN A 124 -0.74 10.87 15.50
CA GLN A 124 -0.11 11.37 16.73
C GLN A 124 0.58 10.27 17.54
N THR A 125 0.43 9.00 17.13
CA THR A 125 0.97 7.85 17.86
C THR A 125 2.48 7.70 17.65
N ARG A 126 3.15 7.08 18.63
CA ARG A 126 4.56 6.71 18.54
C ARG A 126 4.81 5.77 17.36
N GLU A 127 3.91 4.80 17.19
CA GLU A 127 3.91 3.81 16.12
C GLU A 127 3.88 4.48 14.74
N PHE A 128 2.98 5.47 14.57
CA PHE A 128 2.88 6.22 13.33
C PHE A 128 4.16 7.00 13.05
N SER A 129 4.70 7.72 14.04
CA SER A 129 5.93 8.51 13.88
C SER A 129 7.11 7.62 13.49
N LEU A 130 7.28 6.48 14.16
CA LEU A 130 8.36 5.53 13.87
C LEU A 130 8.30 5.00 12.44
N LEU A 131 7.09 4.61 11.99
CA LEU A 131 6.89 4.14 10.63
C LEU A 131 7.07 5.26 9.61
N TYR A 132 6.59 6.47 9.90
CA TYR A 132 6.72 7.62 9.02
C TYR A 132 8.18 7.94 8.72
N ASP A 133 9.01 8.05 9.75
CA ASP A 133 10.44 8.34 9.58
C ASP A 133 11.15 7.25 8.77
N LYS A 134 10.82 5.98 9.02
CA LYS A 134 11.38 4.85 8.27
C LYS A 134 10.96 4.86 6.81
N VAL A 135 9.67 5.00 6.54
CA VAL A 135 9.10 5.04 5.18
C VAL A 135 9.70 6.20 4.39
N LYS A 136 9.73 7.40 5.00
CA LYS A 136 10.29 8.59 4.37
C LYS A 136 11.77 8.41 4.04
N SER A 137 12.57 7.91 4.99
CA SER A 137 13.99 7.63 4.79
C SER A 137 14.24 6.65 3.63
N ILE A 138 13.50 5.54 3.57
CA ILE A 138 13.67 4.55 2.48
C ILE A 138 13.34 5.15 1.12
N ILE A 139 12.23 5.88 1.03
CA ILE A 139 11.79 6.46 -0.25
C ILE A 139 12.74 7.56 -0.70
N GLU A 140 13.15 8.47 0.19
CA GLU A 140 14.08 9.56 -0.16
C GLU A 140 15.46 9.03 -0.59
N GLN A 141 15.96 7.96 0.04
CA GLN A 141 17.22 7.33 -0.35
C GLN A 141 17.18 6.67 -1.74
N LYS A 142 16.01 6.17 -2.14
CA LYS A 142 15.81 5.44 -3.41
C LYS A 142 15.19 6.29 -4.52
N THR A 143 14.72 7.48 -4.19
CA THR A 143 14.22 8.43 -5.18
C THR A 143 15.42 9.00 -5.93
N LEU A 144 15.59 8.57 -7.18
CA LEU A 144 16.51 9.22 -8.11
C LEU A 144 15.83 10.52 -8.55
N LEU A 145 16.26 11.64 -7.95
CA LEU A 145 15.97 12.99 -8.44
C LEU A 145 16.88 13.33 -9.62
#